data_AF-A0A6I3F822-F1
#
_entry.id   AF-A0A6I3F822-F1
#
_cell.length_a   1.000
_cell.length_b   1.000
_cell.length_c   1.000
_cell.angle_alpha   90.00
_cell.angle_beta   90.00
_cell.angle_gamma   90.00
#
_symmetry.space_group_name_H-M   'P 1'
#
loop_
_entity.id
_entity.type
_entity.pdbx_description
1 polymer ?
#
loop_
_entity_poly.entity_id
_entity_poly.type
_entity_poly.pdbx_seq_one_letter_code
_entity_poly.pdbx_strand_id
1 'polypeptide(L)'
;MSIFSRHVMAVVVLVASSLTISVGLSNPTGAIPIADSSAVDFGVIGVTDLETWGEFTLTLAGSPAPDVPLYLYLGLVSDRVGLDANSLSVSDPKSDNYGRYGLISEVADRFNASESTAESVAAWFDSRGVSLTLDPTRSYFEGEVPIAVAEEAFGVQYNAY
;
A
#
# COMPACT_ATOMS: atom_id res chain seq x y z
N MET A 1 29.33 -25.88 -30.13
CA MET A 1 29.61 -25.64 -28.70
C MET A 1 28.62 -24.60 -28.21
N SER A 2 27.61 -25.07 -27.48
CA SER A 2 26.59 -24.28 -26.75
C SER A 2 27.32 -23.44 -25.67
N ILE A 3 26.86 -22.31 -25.11
CA ILE A 3 25.55 -21.91 -24.57
C ILE A 3 25.56 -20.37 -24.49
N PHE A 4 24.64 -19.66 -25.17
CA PHE A 4 24.26 -18.29 -24.79
C PHE A 4 23.03 -18.42 -23.88
N SER A 5 23.24 -18.36 -22.56
CA SER A 5 22.16 -18.39 -21.59
C SER A 5 21.44 -17.05 -21.60
N ARG A 6 20.32 -16.99 -22.32
CA ARG A 6 19.35 -15.89 -22.26
C ARG A 6 18.77 -15.85 -20.85
N HIS A 7 19.29 -14.96 -20.01
CA HIS A 7 18.56 -14.52 -18.83
C HIS A 7 17.49 -13.55 -19.31
N VAL A 8 16.36 -14.09 -19.76
CA VAL A 8 15.11 -13.33 -19.81
C VAL A 8 14.78 -13.03 -18.36
N MET A 9 14.90 -11.78 -17.92
CA MET A 9 14.24 -11.32 -16.70
C MET A 9 12.75 -11.54 -16.92
N ALA A 10 12.23 -12.66 -16.42
CA ALA A 10 10.80 -12.83 -16.24
C ALA A 10 10.36 -11.80 -15.20
N VAL A 11 9.67 -10.75 -15.66
CA VAL A 11 8.91 -9.88 -14.77
C VAL A 11 7.71 -10.68 -14.34
N VAL A 12 7.78 -11.30 -13.17
CA VAL A 12 6.65 -12.02 -12.59
C VAL A 12 5.72 -10.98 -11.98
N VAL A 13 4.56 -10.79 -12.58
CA VAL A 13 3.52 -9.91 -12.04
C VAL A 13 2.67 -10.74 -11.09
N LEU A 14 2.69 -10.38 -9.80
CA LEU A 14 1.92 -11.03 -8.76
C LEU A 14 0.67 -10.21 -8.46
N VAL A 15 -0.50 -10.78 -8.68
CA VAL A 15 -1.79 -10.13 -8.41
C VAL A 15 -2.49 -10.87 -7.26
N ALA A 16 -2.89 -10.15 -6.23
CA ALA A 16 -3.72 -10.67 -5.13
C ALA A 16 -5.16 -10.91 -5.61
N SER A 17 -5.94 -11.75 -4.95
CA SER A 17 -7.39 -11.96 -5.19
C SER A 17 -8.12 -12.18 -3.85
N SER A 18 -9.31 -11.58 -3.66
CA SER A 18 -10.10 -11.67 -2.42
C SER A 18 -11.51 -12.24 -2.65
N LEU A 19 -12.07 -12.93 -1.65
CA LEU A 19 -13.46 -13.42 -1.64
C LEU A 19 -14.44 -12.30 -1.26
N THR A 20 -15.35 -11.94 -2.17
CA THR A 20 -16.36 -10.88 -1.94
C THR A 20 -17.56 -11.38 -1.14
N ILE A 21 -17.84 -10.78 0.02
CA ILE A 21 -19.15 -10.84 0.69
C ILE A 21 -19.81 -9.47 0.54
N SER A 22 -20.78 -9.35 -0.37
CA SER A 22 -21.53 -8.11 -0.56
C SER A 22 -22.61 -7.95 0.51
N VAL A 23 -22.47 -6.97 1.41
CA VAL A 23 -23.57 -6.47 2.24
C VAL A 23 -24.08 -5.19 1.59
N GLY A 24 -25.29 -5.26 1.03
CA GLY A 24 -25.94 -4.11 0.40
C GLY A 24 -26.39 -3.09 1.45
N LEU A 25 -25.99 -1.83 1.28
CA LEU A 25 -26.62 -0.68 1.92
C LEU A 25 -27.01 0.33 0.84
N SER A 26 -28.26 0.21 0.39
CA SER A 26 -28.94 1.27 -0.34
C SER A 26 -29.27 2.41 0.63
N ASN A 27 -28.87 3.64 0.34
CA ASN A 27 -29.80 4.76 0.52
C ASN A 27 -29.51 5.95 -0.40
N PRO A 28 -30.58 6.64 -0.88
CA PRO A 28 -30.52 7.71 -1.86
C PRO A 28 -30.49 9.10 -1.20
N THR A 29 -30.42 10.13 -2.04
CA THR A 29 -30.78 11.55 -1.82
C THR A 29 -29.58 12.49 -1.65
N GLY A 30 -29.55 13.52 -2.50
CA GLY A 30 -28.36 14.27 -2.87
C GLY A 30 -27.90 15.38 -1.92
N ALA A 31 -26.62 15.73 -2.09
CA ALA A 31 -26.03 16.99 -1.67
C ALA A 31 -24.73 17.28 -2.48
N ILE A 32 -24.74 18.42 -3.17
CA ILE A 32 -23.67 19.38 -3.55
C ILE A 32 -22.36 18.83 -4.18
N PRO A 33 -22.01 19.23 -5.43
CA PRO A 33 -20.69 18.92 -6.01
C PRO A 33 -19.61 19.80 -5.37
N ILE A 34 -18.67 19.18 -4.66
CA ILE A 34 -17.39 19.80 -4.30
C ILE A 34 -16.44 19.49 -5.45
N ALA A 35 -16.03 20.52 -6.20
CA ALA A 35 -15.14 20.39 -7.33
C ALA A 35 -13.71 20.04 -6.88
N ASP A 36 -13.15 19.04 -7.55
CA ASP A 36 -11.74 18.66 -7.68
C ASP A 36 -10.90 18.64 -6.41
N SER A 37 -11.06 17.56 -5.66
CA SER A 37 -9.87 16.83 -5.20
C SER A 37 -9.01 16.58 -6.44
N SER A 38 -7.75 17.04 -6.44
CA SER A 38 -6.74 16.48 -7.33
C SER A 38 -6.51 15.04 -6.87
N ALA A 39 -7.47 14.19 -7.21
CA ALA A 39 -7.37 12.77 -7.00
C ALA A 39 -6.16 12.34 -7.82
N VAL A 40 -5.07 12.05 -7.12
CA VAL A 40 -4.00 11.28 -7.72
C VAL A 40 -4.65 9.97 -8.12
N ASP A 41 -4.87 9.80 -9.41
CA ASP A 41 -5.30 8.54 -9.99
C ASP A 41 -4.11 7.59 -9.88
N PHE A 42 -4.11 6.77 -8.83
CA PHE A 42 -3.13 5.72 -8.62
C PHE A 42 -3.41 4.50 -9.52
N GLY A 43 -4.32 4.62 -10.49
CA GLY A 43 -4.91 3.49 -11.18
C GLY A 43 -5.91 2.76 -10.28
N VAL A 44 -6.38 1.59 -10.74
CA VAL A 44 -7.26 0.75 -9.93
C VAL A 44 -6.48 0.25 -8.72
N ILE A 45 -6.69 0.87 -7.55
CA ILE A 45 -6.21 0.34 -6.28
C ILE A 45 -7.22 -0.71 -5.82
N GLY A 46 -6.92 -1.96 -6.13
CA GLY A 46 -7.75 -3.09 -5.74
C GLY A 46 -7.43 -4.35 -6.54
N VAL A 47 -8.04 -5.44 -6.10
CA VAL A 47 -8.09 -6.73 -6.77
C VAL A 47 -8.79 -6.61 -8.12
N THR A 48 -8.02 -6.35 -9.16
CA THR A 48 -8.47 -6.42 -10.54
C THR A 48 -8.12 -7.78 -11.12
N ASP A 49 -9.09 -8.44 -11.74
CA ASP A 49 -8.83 -9.50 -12.71
C ASP A 49 -8.15 -8.82 -13.90
N LEU A 50 -6.82 -8.74 -13.83
CA LEU A 50 -6.00 -7.97 -14.76
C LEU A 50 -5.77 -8.85 -15.99
N GLU A 51 -6.75 -8.93 -16.89
CA GLU A 51 -6.56 -9.63 -18.17
C GLU A 51 -5.55 -8.90 -19.06
N THR A 52 -5.38 -7.59 -18.85
CA THR A 52 -4.46 -6.74 -19.59
C THR A 52 -3.72 -5.76 -18.69
N TRP A 53 -2.42 -5.59 -18.96
CA TRP A 53 -1.61 -4.52 -18.39
C TRP A 53 -1.07 -3.66 -19.51
N GLY A 54 -1.73 -2.51 -19.74
CA GLY A 54 -1.52 -1.73 -20.96
C GLY A 54 -1.89 -2.53 -22.21
N GLU A 55 -0.95 -2.68 -23.14
CA GLU A 55 -1.11 -3.46 -24.37
C GLU A 55 -0.78 -4.96 -24.19
N PHE A 56 -0.34 -5.39 -23.01
CA PHE A 56 0.05 -6.77 -22.75
C PHE A 56 -1.14 -7.58 -22.24
N THR A 57 -1.41 -8.72 -22.87
CA THR A 57 -2.31 -9.74 -22.33
C THR A 57 -1.59 -10.55 -21.27
N LEU A 58 -2.13 -10.56 -20.06
CA LEU A 58 -1.62 -11.36 -18.95
C LEU A 58 -2.24 -12.77 -19.03
N THR A 59 -1.39 -13.80 -18.94
CA THR A 59 -1.87 -15.19 -18.97
C THR A 59 -1.58 -15.82 -17.62
N LEU A 60 -2.62 -16.26 -16.91
CA LEU A 60 -2.46 -16.91 -15.61
C LEU A 60 -1.51 -18.12 -15.72
N ALA A 61 -0.35 -18.02 -15.07
CA ALA A 61 0.62 -19.10 -14.94
C ALA A 61 0.34 -20.01 -13.73
N GLY A 62 -0.52 -19.56 -12.81
CA GLY A 62 -0.97 -20.29 -11.62
C GLY A 62 -0.43 -19.70 -10.32
N SER A 63 -0.51 -20.47 -9.23
CA SER A 63 0.01 -20.03 -7.92
C SER A 63 1.54 -20.12 -7.88
N PRO A 64 2.25 -19.06 -7.47
CA PRO A 64 3.69 -19.08 -7.28
C PRO A 64 4.08 -19.97 -6.09
N ALA A 65 5.37 -20.32 -5.99
CA ALA A 65 5.87 -21.09 -4.85
C ALA A 65 5.81 -20.24 -3.56
N PRO A 66 5.44 -20.83 -2.41
CA PRO A 66 5.13 -20.11 -1.17
C PRO A 66 6.34 -19.38 -0.55
N ASP A 67 7.55 -19.80 -0.89
CA ASP A 67 8.83 -19.28 -0.42
C ASP A 67 9.42 -18.19 -1.33
N VAL A 68 8.78 -17.89 -2.47
CA VAL A 68 9.19 -16.79 -3.35
C VAL A 68 9.11 -15.47 -2.57
N PRO A 69 10.18 -14.66 -2.55
CA PRO A 69 10.16 -13.37 -1.88
C PRO A 69 9.38 -12.34 -2.70
N LEU A 70 8.43 -11.68 -2.05
CA LEU A 70 7.73 -10.49 -2.51
C LEU A 70 8.28 -9.26 -1.78
N TYR A 71 8.78 -8.26 -2.51
CA TYR A 71 9.15 -7.00 -1.89
C TYR A 71 7.87 -6.19 -1.62
N LEU A 72 7.54 -5.99 -0.35
CA LEU A 72 6.31 -5.37 0.12
C LEU A 72 6.58 -3.95 0.62
N TYR A 73 5.70 -3.01 0.27
CA TYR A 73 5.53 -1.74 0.98
C TYR A 73 4.19 -1.76 1.72
N LEU A 74 4.23 -1.79 3.04
CA LEU A 74 3.05 -1.84 3.90
C LEU A 74 2.81 -0.48 4.53
N GLY A 75 1.84 0.26 4.00
CA GLY A 75 1.41 1.54 4.58
C GLY A 75 0.75 1.36 5.95
N LEU A 76 1.19 2.13 6.93
CA LEU A 76 0.55 2.19 8.24
C LEU A 76 -0.55 3.26 8.26
N VAL A 77 -1.49 3.12 9.20
CA VAL A 77 -2.58 4.07 9.37
C VAL A 77 -2.04 5.43 9.80
N SER A 78 -2.47 6.47 9.11
CA SER A 78 -2.11 7.88 9.36
C SER A 78 -3.36 8.77 9.37
N ASP A 79 -3.32 9.85 10.15
CA ASP A 79 -4.32 10.92 10.15
C ASP A 79 -4.09 11.85 8.95
N ARG A 80 -4.46 11.36 7.76
CA ARG A 80 -4.30 12.12 6.51
C ARG A 80 -5.13 13.41 6.52
N VAL A 81 -6.34 13.35 7.06
CA VAL A 81 -7.25 14.51 7.14
C VAL A 81 -6.64 15.61 8.02
N GLY A 82 -6.09 15.24 9.17
CA GLY A 82 -5.38 16.18 10.05
C GLY A 82 -4.12 16.74 9.42
N LEU A 83 -3.34 15.89 8.72
CA LEU A 83 -2.12 16.32 8.03
C LEU A 83 -2.43 17.32 6.91
N ASP A 84 -3.47 17.09 6.11
CA ASP A 84 -3.89 17.99 5.03
C ASP A 84 -4.37 19.33 5.60
N ALA A 85 -5.20 19.30 6.65
CA ALA A 85 -5.67 20.51 7.32
C ALA A 85 -4.51 21.33 7.92
N ASN A 86 -3.54 20.66 8.54
CA ASN A 86 -2.34 21.30 9.07
C ASN A 86 -1.50 21.92 7.95
N SER A 87 -1.30 21.19 6.86
CA SER A 87 -0.53 21.65 5.70
C SER A 87 -1.12 22.91 5.06
N LEU A 88 -2.45 22.97 4.96
CA LEU A 88 -3.16 24.19 4.53
C LEU A 88 -2.97 25.34 5.52
N SER A 89 -3.13 25.08 6.82
CA SER A 89 -3.02 26.11 7.86
C SER A 89 -1.63 26.77 7.90
N VAL A 90 -0.55 26.02 7.66
CA VAL A 90 0.82 26.58 7.67
C VAL A 90 1.21 27.23 6.34
N SER A 91 0.44 26.97 5.26
CA SER A 91 0.73 27.46 3.91
C SER A 91 -0.18 28.60 3.44
N ASP A 92 -1.33 28.83 4.10
CA ASP A 92 -2.24 29.93 3.78
C ASP A 92 -1.76 31.25 4.41
N PRO A 93 -1.43 32.31 3.63
CA PRO A 93 -1.00 33.61 4.16
C PRO A 93 -2.05 34.33 5.00
N LYS A 94 -3.32 33.90 4.97
CA LYS A 94 -4.39 34.45 5.81
C LYS A 94 -4.53 33.72 7.16
N SER A 95 -3.85 32.59 7.33
CA SER A 95 -3.87 31.80 8.55
C SER A 95 -2.93 32.39 9.60
N ASP A 96 -3.34 32.37 10.87
CA ASP A 96 -2.49 32.75 11.99
C ASP A 96 -1.24 31.86 12.15
N ASN A 97 -1.27 30.66 11.54
CA ASN A 97 -0.17 29.70 11.53
C ASN A 97 0.73 29.79 10.30
N TYR A 98 0.53 30.78 9.42
CA TYR A 98 1.32 30.89 8.20
C TYR A 98 2.83 30.90 8.47
N GLY A 99 3.57 30.08 7.73
CA GLY A 99 5.02 29.96 7.84
C GLY A 99 5.51 29.18 9.07
N ARG A 100 4.61 28.61 9.89
CA ARG A 100 4.96 27.81 11.07
C ARG A 100 5.04 26.33 10.74
N TYR A 101 6.09 25.93 10.03
CA TYR A 101 6.35 24.52 9.71
C TYR A 101 6.91 23.78 10.93
N GLY A 102 6.33 22.63 11.25
CA GLY A 102 6.86 21.72 12.27
C GLY A 102 8.07 20.93 11.78
N LEU A 103 8.83 20.35 12.72
CA LEU A 103 9.87 19.39 12.38
C LEU A 103 9.26 18.09 11.85
N ILE A 104 9.98 17.38 10.97
CA ILE A 104 9.49 16.11 10.40
C ILE A 104 9.10 15.11 11.48
N SER A 105 9.88 15.02 12.56
CA SER A 105 9.58 14.13 13.70
C SER A 105 8.29 14.52 14.42
N GLU A 106 8.04 15.81 14.62
CA GLU A 106 6.82 16.30 15.30
C GLU A 106 5.56 16.04 14.45
N VAL A 107 5.68 16.23 13.13
CA VAL A 107 4.61 15.94 12.17
C VAL A 107 4.35 14.43 12.13
N ALA A 108 5.40 13.61 12.09
CA ALA A 108 5.28 12.15 12.13
C ALA A 108 4.66 11.65 13.44
N ASP A 109 5.06 12.20 14.59
CA ASP A 109 4.48 11.88 15.89
C ASP A 109 3.00 12.24 15.98
N ARG A 110 2.59 13.31 15.30
CA ARG A 110 1.20 13.77 15.36
C ARG A 110 0.28 12.99 14.42
N PHE A 111 0.75 12.70 13.20
CA PHE A 111 -0.12 12.28 12.11
C PHE A 111 0.16 10.86 11.59
N ASN A 112 1.29 10.24 11.90
CA ASN A 112 1.57 8.87 11.46
C ASN A 112 1.28 7.85 12.55
N ALA A 113 1.60 6.58 12.29
CA ALA A 113 1.35 5.51 13.24
C ALA A 113 2.09 5.73 14.55
N SER A 114 1.44 5.36 15.66
CA SER A 114 2.10 5.34 16.96
C SER A 114 3.21 4.28 17.00
N GLU A 115 4.19 4.48 17.88
CA GLU A 115 5.23 3.49 18.15
C GLU A 115 4.64 2.13 18.50
N SER A 116 3.66 2.09 19.40
CA SER A 116 2.96 0.84 19.78
C SER A 116 2.27 0.13 18.62
N THR A 117 1.74 0.88 17.64
CA THR A 117 1.12 0.31 16.44
C THR A 117 2.19 -0.29 15.54
N ALA A 118 3.28 0.44 15.32
CA ALA A 118 4.39 -0.04 14.52
C ALA A 118 5.04 -1.29 15.13
N GLU A 119 5.26 -1.31 16.45
CA GLU A 119 5.78 -2.47 17.19
C GLU A 119 4.86 -3.68 17.08
N SER A 120 3.54 -3.49 17.16
CA SER A 120 2.58 -4.58 17.04
C SER A 120 2.62 -5.23 15.66
N VAL A 121 2.77 -4.41 14.61
CA VAL A 121 2.92 -4.89 13.22
C VAL A 121 4.26 -5.60 13.05
N ALA A 122 5.36 -5.00 13.52
CA ALA A 122 6.69 -5.62 13.45
C ALA A 122 6.72 -6.98 14.15
N ALA A 123 6.19 -7.07 15.36
CA ALA A 123 6.12 -8.32 16.12
C ALA A 123 5.30 -9.42 15.40
N TRP A 124 4.24 -9.04 14.66
CA TRP A 124 3.46 -9.98 13.87
C TRP A 124 4.31 -10.60 12.74
N PHE A 125 5.09 -9.79 12.03
CA PHE A 125 6.00 -10.28 10.97
C PHE A 125 7.19 -11.04 11.54
N ASP A 126 7.79 -10.57 12.63
CA ASP A 126 8.92 -11.23 13.30
C ASP A 126 8.52 -12.63 13.81
N SER A 127 7.29 -12.80 14.31
CA SER A 127 6.78 -14.11 14.73
C SER A 127 6.69 -15.15 13.59
N ARG A 128 6.79 -14.68 12.33
CA ARG A 128 6.81 -15.49 11.09
C ARG A 128 8.19 -15.53 10.44
N GLY A 129 9.22 -15.04 11.13
CA GLY A 129 10.59 -14.99 10.63
C GLY A 129 10.83 -13.96 9.53
N VAL A 130 9.96 -12.94 9.43
CA VAL A 130 10.07 -11.86 8.46
C VAL A 130 10.45 -10.57 9.18
N SER A 131 11.58 -10.00 8.80
CA SER A 131 12.02 -8.71 9.34
C SER A 131 11.76 -7.61 8.30
N LEU A 132 10.94 -6.64 8.69
CA LEU A 132 10.64 -5.47 7.88
C LEU A 132 11.38 -4.24 8.42
N THR A 133 11.74 -3.32 7.54
CA THR A 133 12.34 -2.04 7.88
C THR A 133 11.23 -1.01 8.06
N LEU A 134 11.18 -0.36 9.22
CA LEU A 134 10.26 0.75 9.49
C LEU A 134 10.83 2.05 8.94
N ASP A 135 10.03 2.79 8.18
CA ASP A 135 10.37 4.15 7.77
C ASP A 135 10.53 5.07 9.00
N PRO A 136 11.51 6.01 9.02
CA PRO A 136 11.73 6.90 10.16
C PRO A 136 10.52 7.76 10.58
N THR A 137 9.57 8.00 9.67
CA THR A 137 8.33 8.73 9.98
C THR A 137 7.19 7.80 10.43
N ARG A 138 7.42 6.48 10.47
CA ARG A 138 6.42 5.44 10.76
C ARG A 138 5.22 5.50 9.81
N SER A 139 5.48 5.85 8.55
CA SER A 139 4.45 5.88 7.50
C SER A 139 4.24 4.50 6.87
N TYR A 140 5.28 3.69 6.80
CA TYR A 140 5.23 2.36 6.18
C TYR A 140 6.33 1.43 6.69
N PHE A 141 6.14 0.13 6.48
CA PHE A 141 7.19 -0.88 6.51
C PHE A 141 7.59 -1.27 5.08
N GLU A 142 8.85 -1.64 4.88
CA GLU A 142 9.32 -2.24 3.64
C GLU A 142 10.21 -3.46 3.87
N GLY A 143 10.17 -4.42 2.94
CA GLY A 143 11.07 -5.58 2.98
C GLY A 143 10.58 -6.77 2.17
N GLU A 144 11.40 -7.81 2.14
CA GLU A 144 11.06 -9.08 1.49
C GLU A 144 10.18 -9.94 2.40
N VAL A 145 9.06 -10.41 1.85
CA VAL A 145 8.08 -11.25 2.54
C VAL A 145 7.83 -12.49 1.68
N PRO A 146 7.96 -13.71 2.21
CA PRO A 146 7.53 -14.90 1.49
C PRO A 146 6.05 -14.81 1.13
N ILE A 147 5.68 -15.27 -0.07
CA ILE A 147 4.28 -15.21 -0.54
C ILE A 147 3.32 -15.82 0.48
N ALA A 148 3.67 -16.97 1.09
CA ALA A 148 2.81 -17.59 2.09
C ALA A 148 2.51 -16.67 3.30
N VAL A 149 3.49 -15.88 3.74
CA VAL A 149 3.32 -14.92 4.83
C VAL A 149 2.46 -13.74 4.39
N ALA A 150 2.65 -13.26 3.16
CA ALA A 150 1.83 -12.18 2.60
C ALA A 150 0.36 -12.61 2.41
N GLU A 151 0.12 -13.82 1.90
CA GLU A 151 -1.22 -14.40 1.77
C GLU A 151 -1.93 -14.52 3.12
N GLU A 152 -1.21 -14.98 4.16
CA GLU A 152 -1.72 -15.04 5.53
C GLU A 152 -2.02 -13.63 6.09
N ALA A 153 -1.12 -12.67 5.88
CA ALA A 153 -1.24 -11.31 6.39
C ALA A 153 -2.49 -10.60 5.85
N PHE A 154 -2.78 -10.78 4.56
CA PHE A 154 -3.81 -10.03 3.86
C PHE A 154 -5.08 -10.84 3.59
N GLY A 155 -5.07 -12.16 3.84
CA GLY A 155 -6.19 -13.04 3.52
C GLY A 155 -6.46 -13.11 2.02
N VAL A 156 -5.40 -13.05 1.21
CA VAL A 156 -5.46 -13.07 -0.26
C VAL A 156 -4.69 -14.26 -0.80
N GLN A 157 -4.93 -14.59 -2.07
CA GLN A 157 -4.09 -15.52 -2.82
C GLN A 157 -3.37 -14.76 -3.94
N TYR A 158 -2.06 -14.97 -4.07
CA TYR A 158 -1.28 -14.41 -5.16
C TYR A 158 -1.25 -15.36 -6.34
N ASN A 159 -1.35 -14.80 -7.53
CA ASN A 159 -1.24 -15.52 -8.80
C ASN A 159 -0.10 -14.93 -9.63
N ALA A 160 0.63 -15.79 -10.34
CA ALA A 160 1.64 -15.40 -11.31
C ALA A 160 1.01 -15.27 -12.71
N TYR A 161 1.40 -14.23 -13.44
CA TYR A 161 0.97 -13.92 -14.80
C TYR A 161 2.16 -13.58 -15.71
#